data_AF-A0A8T0FCU8-F1
#
_entry.id   AF-A0A8T0FCU8-F1
#
_cell.length_a   1.000
_cell.length_b   1.000
_cell.length_c   1.000
_cell.angle_alpha   90.00
_cell.angle_beta   90.00
_cell.angle_gamma   90.00
#
_symmetry.space_group_name_H-M   'P 1'
#
loop_
_entity.id
_entity.type
_entity.pdbx_description
1 polymer ?
#
loop_
_entity_poly.entity_id
_entity_poly.type
_entity_poly.pdbx_seq_one_letter_code
_entity_poly.pdbx_strand_id
1 'polypeptide(L)'
;MIAKLFLIFAVACQVTSGQRGCSRDRMRQCEDSILRSIQRRVNDLRGSEMTAHCMNVRDDFNCLLRETRCVTSETDRNRNGDTLRNAMRYIRDGCDSAGASWRDSSCYVGEGMKTCESSFPLGGTQYASYNPETCRKYNLFYDCVMDTIRSRCHPDDDRLLGQYLVDSAQDLAWNCGDRTSSSDYDRTRDDRRYDSGRYGGNSDRFSNDRERDSYGRGGYGNDRGRDRYDMNRDSHDRYPSGGSYNNGYGRNGSSDVTCCRQERCDRYRMQQCKDSLSRTIDNRMAGYQDSQKCRKTRDDFNCLMWQTSNCVSREERDRDNDIFRRARDFISRNCDTYGRWQENNCYKTTEMQRCEALNSNTRGGANYEACRSFLNFRECMTDEIARSCTREDDLYQGAYLVDKAQEMSWQCGVEQSSLSNGRNTYTWDRNNRQDDQYGRQGEFSPVHLEDEDAMCLSRAQSYTDQCKTNMDEKRREIYIENDFERRTKIQCCSVREYRNCLYEATRRYCQGERSRVVDSLMAGYRHHLTSDSCVRIYDYECSAGPQGPASITLLIACLAVLAALVSVRR
;
A
#
# COMPACT_ATOMS: atom_id res chain seq x y z
N MET A 1 32.49 32.78 -62.17
CA MET A 1 32.57 31.45 -61.51
C MET A 1 32.32 31.49 -60.00
N ILE A 2 32.64 32.57 -59.29
CA ILE A 2 32.45 32.69 -57.83
C ILE A 2 30.96 32.71 -57.39
N ALA A 3 30.05 33.24 -58.21
CA ALA A 3 28.62 33.31 -57.88
C ALA A 3 27.88 31.94 -57.86
N LYS A 4 28.39 30.91 -58.55
CA LYS A 4 27.78 29.56 -58.52
C LYS A 4 28.17 28.77 -57.28
N LEU A 5 29.28 29.10 -56.62
CA LEU A 5 29.71 28.46 -55.38
C LEU A 5 28.92 28.96 -54.16
N PHE A 6 28.47 30.22 -54.17
CA PHE A 6 27.61 30.76 -53.11
C PHE A 6 26.19 30.19 -53.10
N LEU A 7 25.65 29.85 -54.28
CA LEU A 7 24.31 29.25 -54.39
C LEU A 7 24.27 27.79 -53.89
N ILE A 8 25.38 27.06 -53.97
CA ILE A 8 25.49 25.70 -53.40
C ILE A 8 25.66 25.76 -51.88
N PHE A 9 26.36 26.75 -51.34
CA PHE A 9 26.47 26.95 -49.89
C PHE A 9 25.17 27.47 -49.24
N ALA A 10 24.40 28.31 -49.93
CA ALA A 10 23.14 28.83 -49.40
C ALA A 10 22.01 27.77 -49.37
N VAL A 11 22.03 26.79 -50.28
CA VAL A 11 21.07 25.66 -50.27
C VAL A 11 21.45 24.59 -49.24
N ALA A 12 22.73 24.46 -48.88
CA ALA A 12 23.18 23.55 -47.83
C ALA A 12 22.96 24.06 -46.39
N CYS A 13 22.69 25.36 -46.19
CA CYS A 13 22.41 25.94 -44.88
C CYS A 13 20.91 26.06 -44.55
N GLN A 14 20.00 25.58 -45.40
CA GLN A 14 18.60 25.37 -45.04
C GLN A 14 18.36 24.01 -44.38
N VAL A 15 19.32 23.54 -43.56
CA VAL A 15 19.07 22.45 -42.61
C VAL A 15 18.10 22.98 -41.55
N THR A 16 16.82 22.87 -41.90
CA THR A 16 15.70 22.56 -41.04
C THR A 16 15.97 22.73 -39.54
N SER A 17 16.00 23.96 -39.07
CA SER A 17 15.52 24.30 -37.72
C SER A 17 13.99 24.18 -37.69
N GLY A 18 13.47 23.10 -38.27
CA GLY A 18 12.07 22.73 -38.16
C GLY A 18 11.79 22.54 -36.69
N GLN A 19 10.83 23.31 -36.17
CA GLN A 19 10.25 23.08 -34.86
C GLN A 19 10.11 21.57 -34.69
N ARG A 20 10.83 21.01 -33.71
CA ARG A 20 10.76 19.59 -33.33
C ARG A 20 9.38 19.37 -32.72
N GLY A 21 8.37 19.41 -33.58
CA GLY A 21 7.02 19.06 -33.26
C GLY A 21 6.97 17.55 -33.10
N CYS A 22 6.24 17.14 -32.08
CA CYS A 22 5.79 15.80 -31.84
C CYS A 22 5.35 15.09 -33.13
N SER A 23 5.98 13.98 -33.49
CA SER A 23 5.59 13.20 -34.67
C SER A 23 5.18 11.80 -34.26
N ARG A 24 3.91 11.47 -34.49
CA ARG A 24 3.38 10.13 -34.21
C ARG A 24 4.14 9.05 -34.98
N ASP A 25 4.62 9.35 -36.18
CA ASP A 25 5.42 8.42 -36.98
C ASP A 25 6.79 8.21 -36.37
N ARG A 26 7.41 9.26 -35.82
CA ARG A 26 8.69 9.15 -35.13
C ARG A 26 8.58 8.35 -33.84
N MET A 27 7.50 8.55 -33.08
CA MET A 27 7.20 7.74 -31.90
C MET A 27 7.13 6.25 -32.25
N ARG A 28 6.39 5.90 -33.31
CA ARG A 28 6.27 4.51 -33.80
C ARG A 28 7.62 3.96 -34.25
N GLN A 29 8.43 4.75 -34.96
CA GLN A 29 9.78 4.34 -35.35
C GLN A 29 10.65 4.00 -34.14
N CYS A 30 10.59 4.80 -33.08
CA CYS A 30 11.33 4.55 -31.85
C CYS A 30 10.78 3.34 -31.07
N GLU A 31 9.46 3.16 -31.01
CA GLU A 31 8.80 1.95 -30.47
C GLU A 31 9.22 0.68 -31.23
N ASP A 32 9.18 0.69 -32.56
CA ASP A 32 9.54 -0.46 -33.38
C ASP A 32 11.05 -0.76 -33.34
N SER A 33 11.89 0.28 -33.24
CA SER A 33 13.34 0.11 -33.11
C SER A 33 13.71 -0.49 -31.75
N ILE A 34 13.12 0.01 -30.67
CA ILE A 34 13.41 -0.50 -29.32
C ILE A 34 12.92 -1.94 -29.14
N LEU A 35 11.73 -2.28 -29.63
CA LEU A 35 11.19 -3.64 -29.55
C LEU A 35 12.04 -4.64 -30.33
N ARG A 36 12.50 -4.27 -31.54
CA ARG A 36 13.44 -5.10 -32.32
C ARG A 36 14.77 -5.28 -31.61
N SER A 37 15.26 -4.25 -30.94
CA SER A 37 16.53 -4.31 -30.21
C SER A 37 16.43 -5.17 -28.95
N ILE A 38 15.30 -5.11 -28.21
CA ILE A 38 15.05 -5.96 -27.03
C ILE A 38 14.88 -7.43 -27.41
N GLN A 39 14.30 -7.73 -28.57
CA GLN A 39 14.12 -9.10 -29.05
C GLN A 39 15.42 -9.80 -29.44
N ARG A 40 16.50 -9.04 -29.71
CA ARG A 40 17.83 -9.64 -29.95
C ARG A 40 18.38 -10.18 -28.63
N ARG A 41 18.79 -11.45 -28.62
CA ARG A 41 19.32 -12.09 -27.41
C ARG A 41 20.68 -11.50 -27.07
N VAL A 42 20.80 -10.99 -25.84
CA VAL A 42 22.04 -10.43 -25.26
C VAL A 42 23.22 -11.42 -25.41
N ASN A 43 22.97 -12.72 -25.27
CA ASN A 43 24.02 -13.74 -25.29
C ASN A 43 24.70 -13.93 -26.66
N ASP A 44 24.11 -13.40 -27.73
CA ASP A 44 24.63 -13.59 -29.09
C ASP A 44 25.59 -12.47 -29.54
N LEU A 45 25.73 -11.41 -28.74
CA LEU A 45 26.53 -10.22 -29.07
C LEU A 45 27.90 -10.26 -28.39
N ARG A 46 28.97 -9.95 -29.14
CA ARG A 46 30.32 -9.79 -28.57
C ARG A 46 30.45 -8.44 -27.85
N GLY A 47 31.42 -8.31 -26.94
CA GLY A 47 31.52 -7.15 -26.02
C GLY A 47 31.42 -5.77 -26.68
N SER A 48 32.09 -5.52 -27.82
CA SER A 48 31.98 -4.24 -28.53
C SER A 48 30.63 -4.03 -29.22
N GLU A 49 30.03 -5.11 -29.74
CA GLU A 49 28.69 -5.10 -30.35
C GLU A 49 27.63 -4.83 -29.28
N MET A 50 27.82 -5.37 -28.06
CA MET A 50 26.96 -5.12 -26.91
C MET A 50 26.96 -3.64 -26.53
N THR A 51 28.13 -3.00 -26.45
CA THR A 51 28.21 -1.57 -26.13
C THR A 51 27.46 -0.73 -27.16
N ALA A 52 27.68 -0.98 -28.45
CA ALA A 52 26.97 -0.27 -29.53
C ALA A 52 25.45 -0.55 -29.50
N HIS A 53 25.06 -1.79 -29.24
CA HIS A 53 23.66 -2.19 -29.09
C HIS A 53 22.99 -1.44 -27.92
N CYS A 54 23.64 -1.40 -26.76
CA CYS A 54 23.15 -0.69 -25.60
C CYS A 54 23.05 0.83 -25.80
N MET A 55 23.99 1.42 -26.56
CA MET A 55 23.87 2.82 -26.97
C MET A 55 22.62 3.04 -27.82
N ASN A 56 22.38 2.20 -28.83
CA ASN A 56 21.19 2.30 -29.69
C ASN A 56 19.89 2.12 -28.89
N VAL A 57 19.84 1.15 -27.97
CA VAL A 57 18.67 0.92 -27.11
C VAL A 57 18.39 2.14 -26.24
N ARG A 58 19.42 2.78 -25.66
CA ARG A 58 19.26 4.00 -24.87
C ARG A 58 18.82 5.19 -25.73
N ASP A 59 19.35 5.33 -26.94
CA ASP A 59 18.95 6.39 -27.87
C ASP A 59 17.46 6.22 -28.29
N ASP A 60 17.03 5.00 -28.62
CA ASP A 60 15.64 4.66 -28.94
C ASP A 60 14.72 4.86 -27.73
N PHE A 61 15.18 4.51 -26.53
CA PHE A 61 14.46 4.72 -25.27
C PHE A 61 14.22 6.20 -25.01
N ASN A 62 15.27 7.03 -25.12
CA ASN A 62 15.17 8.48 -24.97
C ASN A 62 14.29 9.11 -26.06
N CYS A 63 14.35 8.59 -27.28
CA CYS A 63 13.44 9.01 -28.35
C CYS A 63 11.98 8.72 -27.96
N LEU A 64 11.67 7.47 -27.59
CA LEU A 64 10.31 7.07 -27.23
C LEU A 64 9.80 7.89 -26.05
N LEU A 65 10.60 8.05 -24.99
CA LEU A 65 10.23 8.85 -23.82
C LEU A 65 9.97 10.32 -24.17
N ARG A 66 10.71 10.89 -25.12
CA ARG A 66 10.48 12.26 -25.58
C ARG A 66 9.20 12.38 -26.37
N GLU A 67 8.95 11.46 -27.30
CA GLU A 67 7.75 11.51 -28.16
C GLU A 67 6.47 11.15 -27.38
N THR A 68 6.54 10.36 -26.29
CA THR A 68 5.37 10.05 -25.46
C THR A 68 4.80 11.26 -24.73
N ARG A 69 5.64 12.25 -24.40
CA ARG A 69 5.19 13.53 -23.78
C ARG A 69 4.22 14.31 -24.67
N CYS A 70 4.21 14.00 -25.96
CA CYS A 70 3.31 14.61 -26.92
C CYS A 70 1.94 13.93 -27.02
N VAL A 71 1.83 12.72 -26.51
CA VAL A 71 0.62 11.92 -26.60
C VAL A 71 -0.40 12.48 -25.61
N THR A 72 -1.60 12.76 -26.09
CA THR A 72 -2.72 13.20 -25.26
C THR A 72 -3.64 12.05 -24.87
N SER A 73 -3.67 10.97 -25.65
CA SER A 73 -4.50 9.79 -25.36
C SER A 73 -3.89 8.96 -24.22
N GLU A 74 -4.69 8.71 -23.19
CA GLU A 74 -4.32 7.84 -22.06
C GLU A 74 -3.97 6.42 -22.51
N THR A 75 -4.69 5.88 -23.51
CA THR A 75 -4.43 4.53 -24.04
C THR A 75 -3.04 4.41 -24.66
N ASP A 76 -2.63 5.43 -25.40
CA ASP A 76 -1.33 5.47 -26.07
C ASP A 76 -0.22 5.71 -25.03
N ARG A 77 -0.47 6.51 -23.98
CA ARG A 77 0.46 6.67 -22.85
C ARG A 77 0.68 5.36 -22.10
N ASN A 78 -0.39 4.64 -21.78
CA ASN A 78 -0.31 3.36 -21.07
C ASN A 78 0.43 2.31 -21.90
N ARG A 79 0.09 2.18 -23.19
CA ARG A 79 0.79 1.26 -24.10
C ARG A 79 2.28 1.57 -24.19
N ASN A 80 2.64 2.83 -24.39
CA ASN A 80 4.04 3.23 -24.47
C ASN A 80 4.76 3.09 -23.12
N GLY A 81 4.05 3.30 -22.00
CA GLY A 81 4.54 3.06 -20.65
C GLY A 81 4.98 1.61 -20.44
N ASP A 82 4.22 0.64 -20.93
CA ASP A 82 4.61 -0.77 -20.87
C ASP A 82 5.87 -1.06 -21.70
N THR A 83 5.97 -0.49 -22.90
CA THR A 83 7.19 -0.59 -23.74
C THR A 83 8.40 0.02 -23.04
N LEU A 84 8.24 1.21 -22.44
CA LEU A 84 9.29 1.88 -21.66
C LEU A 84 9.70 1.03 -20.45
N ARG A 85 8.76 0.48 -19.67
CA ARG A 85 9.09 -0.39 -18.52
C ARG A 85 9.86 -1.63 -18.95
N ASN A 86 9.45 -2.27 -20.05
CA ASN A 86 10.14 -3.45 -20.59
C ASN A 86 11.56 -3.11 -21.09
N ALA A 87 11.70 -2.01 -21.81
CA ALA A 87 13.00 -1.50 -22.24
C ALA A 87 13.90 -1.15 -21.05
N MET A 88 13.33 -0.55 -20.01
CA MET A 88 14.08 -0.17 -18.82
C MET A 88 14.60 -1.39 -18.06
N ARG A 89 13.79 -2.44 -17.97
CA ARG A 89 14.22 -3.74 -17.44
C ARG A 89 15.37 -4.32 -18.27
N TYR A 90 15.24 -4.31 -19.60
CA TYR A 90 16.29 -4.78 -20.50
C TYR A 90 17.61 -4.01 -20.33
N ILE A 91 17.56 -2.68 -20.25
CA ILE A 91 18.75 -1.85 -20.03
C ILE A 91 19.40 -2.19 -18.68
N ARG A 92 18.62 -2.31 -17.61
CA ARG A 92 19.15 -2.66 -16.27
C ARG A 92 19.77 -4.06 -16.24
N ASP A 93 19.15 -5.03 -16.89
CA ASP A 93 19.60 -6.42 -16.84
C ASP A 93 20.77 -6.70 -17.81
N GLY A 94 20.83 -6.00 -18.96
CA GLY A 94 21.77 -6.29 -20.04
C GLY A 94 22.78 -5.19 -20.38
N CYS A 95 22.50 -3.92 -20.07
CA CYS A 95 23.30 -2.77 -20.49
C CYS A 95 23.96 -1.98 -19.36
N ASP A 96 23.51 -2.18 -18.12
CA ASP A 96 24.12 -1.59 -16.93
C ASP A 96 25.30 -2.44 -16.44
N SER A 97 26.34 -2.57 -17.27
CA SER A 97 27.65 -3.02 -16.80
C SER A 97 28.28 -1.94 -15.91
N ALA A 98 29.19 -2.34 -14.99
CA ALA A 98 29.88 -1.41 -14.10
C ALA A 98 30.49 -0.22 -14.88
N GLY A 99 30.08 1.00 -14.53
CA GLY A 99 30.53 2.24 -15.16
C GLY A 99 29.67 2.73 -16.34
N ALA A 100 28.61 2.01 -16.72
CA ALA A 100 27.72 2.37 -17.83
C ALA A 100 26.31 2.78 -17.38
N SER A 101 26.04 2.82 -16.08
CA SER A 101 24.77 3.26 -15.51
C SER A 101 24.81 4.75 -15.17
N TRP A 102 23.66 5.44 -15.17
CA TRP A 102 23.54 6.80 -14.65
C TRP A 102 24.02 6.91 -13.19
N ARG A 103 23.90 5.83 -12.42
CA ARG A 103 24.35 5.74 -11.02
C ARG A 103 25.87 5.82 -10.88
N ASP A 104 26.61 5.53 -11.94
CA ASP A 104 28.06 5.62 -11.97
C ASP A 104 28.55 6.95 -12.58
N SER A 105 27.64 7.71 -13.22
CA SER A 105 27.98 9.00 -13.83
C SER A 105 28.04 10.09 -12.76
N SER A 106 29.18 10.79 -12.69
CA SER A 106 29.39 11.92 -11.78
C SER A 106 28.43 13.09 -12.05
N CYS A 107 27.90 13.20 -13.28
CA CYS A 107 26.84 14.14 -13.64
C CYS A 107 25.58 13.94 -12.81
N TYR A 108 25.05 12.71 -12.78
CA TYR A 108 23.76 12.39 -12.17
C TYR A 108 23.85 12.17 -10.65
N VAL A 109 25.02 11.78 -10.14
CA VAL A 109 25.27 11.64 -8.67
C VAL A 109 25.70 12.98 -8.03
N GLY A 110 26.00 13.98 -8.86
CA GLY A 110 26.49 15.29 -8.45
C GLY A 110 25.48 16.13 -7.67
N GLU A 111 25.98 17.20 -7.06
CA GLU A 111 25.18 18.11 -6.24
C GLU A 111 24.05 18.79 -7.05
N GLY A 112 24.31 19.17 -8.30
CA GLY A 112 23.29 19.82 -9.15
C GLY A 112 22.04 18.96 -9.32
N MET A 113 22.21 17.65 -9.49
CA MET A 113 21.10 16.73 -9.65
C MET A 113 20.32 16.54 -8.34
N LYS A 114 21.04 16.43 -7.21
CA LYS A 114 20.42 16.41 -5.87
C LYS A 114 19.64 17.70 -5.57
N THR A 115 20.12 18.85 -6.05
CA THR A 115 19.38 20.12 -5.94
C THR A 115 18.06 20.06 -6.69
N CYS A 116 18.03 19.50 -7.91
CA CYS A 116 16.78 19.30 -8.65
C CYS A 116 15.81 18.36 -7.91
N GLU A 117 16.30 17.22 -7.39
CA GLU A 117 15.48 16.26 -6.65
C GLU A 117 14.89 16.85 -5.36
N SER A 118 15.69 17.62 -4.61
CA SER A 118 15.26 18.26 -3.35
C SER A 118 14.37 19.49 -3.57
N SER A 119 14.57 20.23 -4.66
CA SER A 119 13.72 21.38 -5.01
C SER A 119 12.34 20.96 -5.50
N PHE A 120 12.26 19.79 -6.13
CA PHE A 120 11.03 19.24 -6.68
C PHE A 120 10.81 17.80 -6.22
N PRO A 121 10.50 17.58 -4.92
CA PRO A 121 10.37 16.23 -4.38
C PRO A 121 9.19 15.51 -5.05
N LEU A 122 9.53 14.49 -5.84
CA LEU A 122 8.56 13.60 -6.50
C LEU A 122 8.21 12.38 -5.63
N GLY A 123 8.80 12.22 -4.44
CA GLY A 123 8.59 11.06 -3.57
C GLY A 123 7.39 11.17 -2.62
N GLY A 124 6.66 10.06 -2.43
CA GLY A 124 5.75 9.87 -1.29
C GLY A 124 4.29 9.54 -1.61
N THR A 125 3.85 9.66 -2.86
CA THR A 125 2.52 9.19 -3.28
C THR A 125 2.68 8.34 -4.53
N GLN A 126 2.08 7.14 -4.54
CA GLN A 126 1.98 6.35 -5.75
C GLN A 126 1.09 7.12 -6.71
N TYR A 127 1.68 7.85 -7.66
CA TYR A 127 0.94 8.61 -8.68
C TYR A 127 0.43 7.66 -9.76
N ALA A 128 -0.39 6.69 -9.36
CA ALA A 128 -1.10 5.81 -10.30
C ALA A 128 -2.18 6.57 -11.09
N SER A 129 -2.48 7.83 -10.73
CA SER A 129 -3.42 8.69 -11.45
C SER A 129 -2.74 10.00 -11.91
N TYR A 130 -3.03 10.37 -13.16
CA TYR A 130 -2.61 11.63 -13.78
C TYR A 130 -3.15 12.81 -12.95
N ASN A 131 -2.27 13.50 -12.22
CA ASN A 131 -2.59 14.71 -11.49
C ASN A 131 -1.87 15.91 -12.15
N PRO A 132 -2.60 16.95 -12.62
CA PRO A 132 -2.00 18.14 -13.24
C PRO A 132 -0.95 18.84 -12.37
N GLU A 133 -1.14 18.89 -11.05
CA GLU A 133 -0.19 19.52 -10.13
C GLU A 133 1.11 18.70 -10.05
N THR A 134 1.00 17.38 -9.98
CA THR A 134 2.16 16.50 -10.02
C THR A 134 2.90 16.62 -11.34
N CYS A 135 2.19 16.70 -12.47
CA CYS A 135 2.81 16.91 -13.77
C CYS A 135 3.48 18.28 -13.90
N ARG A 136 2.93 19.32 -13.27
CA ARG A 136 3.61 20.63 -13.18
C ARG A 136 4.92 20.51 -12.40
N LYS A 137 4.93 19.85 -11.23
CA LYS A 137 6.15 19.62 -10.44
C LYS A 137 7.17 18.78 -11.21
N TYR A 138 6.73 17.73 -11.88
CA TYR A 138 7.58 16.91 -12.75
C TYR A 138 8.19 17.72 -13.90
N ASN A 139 7.42 18.58 -14.56
CA ASN A 139 7.96 19.42 -15.64
C ASN A 139 9.02 20.40 -15.12
N LEU A 140 8.82 21.01 -13.95
CA LEU A 140 9.85 21.85 -13.31
C LEU A 140 11.11 21.05 -12.93
N PHE A 141 10.92 19.82 -12.41
CA PHE A 141 12.03 18.89 -12.16
C PHE A 141 12.79 18.57 -13.45
N TYR A 142 12.07 18.19 -14.52
CA TYR A 142 12.64 17.89 -15.82
C TYR A 142 13.45 19.06 -16.39
N ASP A 143 12.91 20.28 -16.31
CA ASP A 143 13.60 21.48 -16.79
C ASP A 143 14.91 21.73 -16.02
N CYS A 144 14.87 21.58 -14.68
CA CYS A 144 16.07 21.67 -13.84
C CYS A 144 17.13 20.60 -14.21
N VAL A 145 16.70 19.36 -14.43
CA VAL A 145 17.55 18.25 -14.84
C VAL A 145 18.21 18.54 -16.18
N MET A 146 17.43 19.00 -17.17
CA MET A 146 17.92 19.34 -18.50
C MET A 146 18.94 20.49 -18.47
N ASP A 147 18.67 21.54 -17.70
CA ASP A 147 19.57 22.68 -17.56
C ASP A 147 20.89 22.27 -16.87
N THR A 148 20.80 21.38 -15.87
CA THR A 148 21.96 20.81 -15.20
C THR A 148 22.81 19.99 -16.17
N ILE A 149 22.18 19.12 -16.97
CA ILE A 149 22.89 18.28 -17.94
C ILE A 149 23.59 19.13 -19.00
N ARG A 150 22.89 20.11 -19.58
CA ARG A 150 23.46 21.01 -20.60
C ARG A 150 24.62 21.86 -20.08
N SER A 151 24.59 22.24 -18.81
CA SER A 151 25.59 23.15 -18.23
C SER A 151 26.77 22.43 -17.58
N ARG A 152 26.59 21.19 -17.10
CA ARG A 152 27.59 20.53 -16.25
C ARG A 152 28.04 19.15 -16.72
N CYS A 153 27.32 18.52 -17.64
CA CYS A 153 27.55 17.11 -17.98
C CYS A 153 28.20 16.91 -19.34
N HIS A 154 28.81 15.74 -19.54
CA HIS A 154 29.40 15.41 -20.84
C HIS A 154 28.28 15.15 -21.85
N PRO A 155 28.44 15.44 -23.15
CA PRO A 155 27.44 15.13 -24.16
C PRO A 155 27.02 13.65 -24.22
N ASP A 156 27.86 12.73 -23.74
CA ASP A 156 27.53 11.31 -23.66
C ASP A 156 26.56 10.97 -22.50
N ASP A 157 26.52 11.80 -21.46
CA ASP A 157 25.61 11.64 -20.31
C ASP A 157 24.15 11.89 -20.70
N ASP A 158 23.91 12.63 -21.79
CA ASP A 158 22.57 12.89 -22.35
C ASP A 158 21.82 11.58 -22.68
N ARG A 159 22.57 10.50 -22.95
CA ARG A 159 22.03 9.16 -23.23
C ARG A 159 21.45 8.48 -21.99
N LEU A 160 21.89 8.87 -20.81
CA LEU A 160 21.46 8.31 -19.53
C LEU A 160 20.22 9.02 -18.97
N LEU A 161 19.81 10.11 -19.59
CA LEU A 161 18.71 10.98 -19.16
C LEU A 161 17.41 10.22 -18.94
N GLY A 162 16.97 9.44 -19.93
CA GLY A 162 15.69 8.74 -19.82
C GLY A 162 15.69 7.74 -18.68
N GLN A 163 16.79 7.03 -18.46
CA GLN A 163 16.91 6.08 -17.37
C GLN A 163 16.81 6.78 -16.01
N TYR A 164 17.51 7.91 -15.88
CA TYR A 164 17.46 8.73 -14.67
C TYR A 164 16.03 9.25 -14.41
N LEU A 165 15.37 9.81 -15.43
CA LEU A 165 14.00 10.34 -15.29
C LEU A 165 13.00 9.25 -14.88
N VAL A 166 13.09 8.05 -15.46
CA VAL A 166 12.21 6.95 -15.10
C VAL A 166 12.51 6.40 -13.70
N ASP A 167 13.77 6.33 -13.29
CA ASP A 167 14.13 5.91 -11.93
C ASP A 167 13.64 6.92 -10.88
N SER A 168 13.76 8.22 -11.13
CA SER A 168 13.45 9.28 -10.17
C SER A 168 11.97 9.68 -10.16
N ALA A 169 11.29 9.64 -11.31
CA ALA A 169 9.91 10.10 -11.48
C ALA A 169 8.90 8.99 -11.81
N GLN A 170 9.36 7.76 -12.05
CA GLN A 170 8.52 6.61 -12.38
C GLN A 170 7.58 6.91 -13.56
N ASP A 171 6.30 6.58 -13.40
CA ASP A 171 5.27 6.72 -14.43
C ASP A 171 5.02 8.17 -14.86
N LEU A 172 5.39 9.16 -14.04
CA LEU A 172 5.28 10.58 -14.41
C LEU A 172 6.13 10.91 -15.64
N ALA A 173 7.22 10.18 -15.86
CA ALA A 173 8.16 10.46 -16.94
C ALA A 173 7.54 10.39 -18.34
N TRP A 174 6.51 9.53 -18.52
CA TRP A 174 5.76 9.41 -19.77
C TRP A 174 4.27 9.79 -19.65
N ASN A 175 3.73 9.89 -18.42
CA ASN A 175 2.35 10.33 -18.23
C ASN A 175 2.21 11.86 -18.27
N CYS A 176 3.27 12.60 -17.97
CA CYS A 176 3.26 14.06 -17.95
C CYS A 176 3.81 14.64 -19.25
N GLY A 177 2.90 15.19 -20.07
CA GLY A 177 3.25 15.85 -21.31
C GLY A 177 3.80 17.28 -21.13
N ASP A 178 4.39 17.82 -22.19
CA ASP A 178 4.97 19.17 -22.24
C ASP A 178 3.94 20.32 -22.07
N ARG A 179 2.64 20.00 -22.07
CA ARG A 179 1.54 20.97 -22.25
C ARG A 179 0.85 21.45 -20.97
N THR A 180 1.45 21.31 -19.79
CA THR A 180 0.85 21.94 -18.59
C THR A 180 1.25 23.41 -18.42
N SER A 181 1.73 24.08 -19.46
CA SER A 181 1.78 25.55 -19.48
C SER A 181 0.37 26.08 -19.21
N SER A 182 0.26 26.69 -18.04
CA SER A 182 -0.92 27.23 -17.37
C SER A 182 -1.77 28.22 -18.17
N SER A 183 -1.54 28.40 -19.48
CA SER A 183 -2.15 29.47 -20.28
C SER A 183 -3.55 29.17 -20.80
N ASP A 184 -3.99 27.91 -20.84
CA ASP A 184 -5.29 27.57 -21.42
C ASP A 184 -6.44 27.53 -20.40
N TYR A 185 -6.15 27.38 -19.10
CA TYR A 185 -7.19 27.42 -18.06
C TYR A 185 -7.55 28.84 -17.57
N ASP A 186 -6.70 29.85 -17.81
CA ASP A 186 -7.01 31.25 -17.42
C ASP A 186 -7.74 32.06 -18.51
N ARG A 187 -7.78 31.59 -19.77
CA ARG A 187 -8.44 32.33 -20.86
C ARG A 187 -9.95 32.17 -20.94
N THR A 188 -10.58 31.37 -20.08
CA THR A 188 -12.04 31.16 -20.11
C THR A 188 -12.78 31.75 -18.91
N ARG A 189 -12.11 32.46 -17.99
CA ARG A 189 -12.75 32.99 -16.76
C ARG A 189 -13.04 34.50 -16.74
N ASP A 190 -12.54 35.31 -17.68
CA ASP A 190 -12.73 36.78 -17.63
C ASP A 190 -13.54 37.45 -18.77
N ASP A 191 -14.01 36.71 -19.78
CA ASP A 191 -14.78 37.32 -20.91
C ASP A 191 -16.31 37.35 -20.71
N ARG A 192 -16.80 37.35 -19.46
CA ARG A 192 -18.21 37.69 -19.15
C ARG A 192 -18.31 38.95 -18.30
N ARG A 193 -17.65 40.03 -18.73
CA ARG A 193 -18.01 41.37 -18.27
C ARG A 193 -19.21 41.84 -19.07
N TYR A 194 -20.33 41.92 -18.36
CA TYR A 194 -21.62 42.46 -18.79
C TYR A 194 -21.44 43.71 -19.67
N ASP A 195 -21.83 43.54 -20.92
CA ASP A 195 -22.20 44.62 -21.83
C ASP A 195 -23.59 45.10 -21.38
N SER A 196 -23.64 46.19 -20.63
CA SER A 196 -24.87 46.89 -20.26
C SER A 196 -24.65 48.39 -20.31
N GLY A 197 -25.04 48.99 -21.44
CA GLY A 197 -25.85 50.20 -21.43
C GLY A 197 -25.15 51.53 -21.18
N ARG A 198 -24.64 52.13 -22.26
CA ARG A 198 -25.19 53.36 -22.87
C ARG A 198 -25.90 54.37 -21.93
N TYR A 199 -25.17 55.42 -21.51
CA TYR A 199 -25.53 56.86 -21.45
C TYR A 199 -24.20 57.56 -21.04
N GLY A 200 -23.53 58.34 -21.87
CA GLY A 200 -23.93 59.67 -22.34
C GLY A 200 -23.24 60.74 -21.48
N GLY A 201 -22.30 61.49 -22.07
CA GLY A 201 -21.92 62.80 -21.52
C GLY A 201 -20.42 63.09 -21.32
N ASN A 202 -19.85 63.72 -22.35
CA ASN A 202 -19.19 65.03 -22.32
C ASN A 202 -17.90 65.33 -21.51
N SER A 203 -17.11 66.20 -22.17
CA SER A 203 -16.09 67.15 -21.71
C SER A 203 -14.70 66.64 -21.28
N ASP A 204 -13.75 66.85 -22.19
CA ASP A 204 -12.57 67.71 -22.06
C ASP A 204 -11.99 68.03 -20.66
N ARG A 205 -10.65 68.10 -20.66
CA ARG A 205 -9.76 69.12 -20.07
C ARG A 205 -8.78 68.70 -18.96
N PHE A 206 -7.52 69.03 -19.29
CA PHE A 206 -6.36 69.40 -18.47
C PHE A 206 -5.48 68.34 -17.80
N SER A 207 -4.22 68.36 -18.27
CA SER A 207 -2.99 68.56 -17.48
C SER A 207 -2.97 68.12 -16.03
N ASN A 208 -1.96 67.31 -15.67
CA ASN A 208 -0.82 67.86 -14.93
C ASN A 208 0.31 66.85 -14.79
N ASP A 209 1.50 67.35 -15.12
CA ASP A 209 2.79 66.90 -14.66
C ASP A 209 2.85 66.79 -13.13
N ARG A 210 3.59 65.80 -12.64
CA ARG A 210 4.44 65.99 -11.45
C ARG A 210 5.51 64.92 -11.33
N GLU A 211 6.69 65.30 -11.81
CA GLU A 211 7.96 64.96 -11.19
C GLU A 211 7.89 65.18 -9.67
N ARG A 212 8.46 64.26 -8.90
CA ARG A 212 9.08 64.60 -7.62
C ARG A 212 10.19 63.62 -7.27
N ASP A 213 11.41 64.02 -7.60
CA ASP A 213 12.60 63.56 -6.92
C ASP A 213 12.58 63.97 -5.43
N SER A 214 13.22 63.15 -4.60
CA SER A 214 14.44 63.55 -3.87
C SER A 214 14.50 63.36 -2.35
N TYR A 215 15.65 62.79 -1.94
CA TYR A 215 16.32 62.71 -0.62
C TYR A 215 15.64 61.87 0.47
N GLY A 216 16.30 60.99 1.24
CA GLY A 216 17.71 60.75 1.55
C GLY A 216 17.84 60.30 3.02
N ARG A 217 19.04 59.84 3.43
CA ARG A 217 19.54 59.69 4.83
C ARG A 217 19.13 58.35 5.51
N GLY A 218 20.04 57.39 5.70
CA GLY A 218 21.14 57.35 6.69
C GLY A 218 20.64 56.62 7.96
N GLY A 219 21.11 55.43 8.33
CA GLY A 219 22.44 55.12 8.90
C GLY A 219 22.32 54.86 10.41
N TYR A 220 23.26 54.07 10.98
CA TYR A 220 23.36 53.52 12.37
C TYR A 220 22.59 52.18 12.57
N GLY A 221 23.19 51.05 12.92
CA GLY A 221 24.40 50.80 13.70
C GLY A 221 24.03 50.55 15.16
N ASN A 222 24.05 49.28 15.60
CA ASN A 222 24.27 48.90 17.00
C ASN A 222 24.50 47.39 17.14
N ASP A 223 25.77 47.06 17.32
CA ASP A 223 26.25 45.94 18.11
C ASP A 223 25.69 46.01 19.54
N ARG A 224 25.20 44.88 20.06
CA ARG A 224 25.36 44.52 21.48
C ARG A 224 25.45 43.00 21.62
N GLY A 225 26.67 42.55 21.90
CA GLY A 225 26.90 41.25 22.50
C GLY A 225 26.36 41.17 23.94
N ARG A 226 26.10 39.93 24.37
CA ARG A 226 26.11 39.54 25.78
C ARG A 226 26.31 38.02 25.90
N ASP A 227 27.53 37.68 26.28
CA ASP A 227 27.92 36.77 27.38
C ASP A 227 26.92 35.67 27.81
N ARG A 228 27.28 34.39 27.68
CA ARG A 228 28.12 33.59 28.62
C ARG A 228 27.31 33.05 29.80
N TYR A 229 26.95 31.76 29.72
CA TYR A 229 26.87 30.88 30.89
C TYR A 229 27.41 29.50 30.53
N ASP A 230 28.63 29.25 31.00
CA ASP A 230 29.16 27.92 31.31
C ASP A 230 28.30 27.28 32.41
N MET A 231 27.94 26.01 32.21
CA MET A 231 27.63 25.07 33.29
C MET A 231 28.31 23.75 32.95
N ASN A 232 29.54 23.63 33.45
CA ASN A 232 30.15 22.34 33.76
C ASN A 232 29.24 21.60 34.75
N ARG A 233 28.88 20.35 34.42
CA ARG A 233 28.57 19.36 35.45
C ARG A 233 29.08 18.00 35.02
N ASP A 234 30.26 17.68 35.52
CA ASP A 234 30.73 16.33 35.72
C ASP A 234 29.67 15.50 36.45
N SER A 235 29.29 14.38 35.85
CA SER A 235 28.91 13.21 36.61
C SER A 235 29.36 11.98 35.83
N HIS A 236 30.47 11.41 36.29
CA HIS A 236 30.75 9.99 36.15
C HIS A 236 29.48 9.18 36.42
N ASP A 237 29.15 8.24 35.53
CA ASP A 237 28.83 6.87 35.94
C ASP A 237 28.86 5.90 34.76
N ARG A 238 29.85 5.00 34.84
CA ARG A 238 29.94 3.63 34.34
C ARG A 238 28.85 3.15 33.35
N TYR A 239 29.25 2.98 32.09
CA TYR A 239 28.69 1.92 31.25
C TYR A 239 29.21 0.56 31.73
N PRO A 240 28.34 -0.42 32.06
CA PRO A 240 28.79 -1.80 32.22
C PRO A 240 29.02 -2.38 30.83
N SER A 241 30.30 -2.53 30.51
CA SER A 241 30.80 -3.55 29.60
C SER A 241 30.36 -4.94 30.09
N GLY A 242 29.90 -5.79 29.16
CA GLY A 242 29.81 -7.24 29.40
C GLY A 242 28.43 -7.79 29.75
N GLY A 243 27.50 -7.77 28.79
CA GLY A 243 26.30 -8.61 28.80
C GLY A 243 26.41 -9.68 27.71
N SER A 244 27.09 -10.78 28.00
CA SER A 244 27.06 -12.00 27.18
C SER A 244 25.63 -12.55 27.18
N TYR A 245 24.89 -12.35 26.09
CA TYR A 245 23.58 -12.98 25.92
C TYR A 245 23.81 -14.46 25.63
N ASN A 246 23.67 -15.22 26.71
CA ASN A 246 23.64 -16.66 26.74
C ASN A 246 22.52 -17.15 25.80
N ASN A 247 22.92 -17.85 24.73
CA ASN A 247 22.02 -18.60 23.87
C ASN A 247 21.33 -19.67 24.72
N GLY A 248 20.10 -19.38 25.13
CA GLY A 248 19.19 -20.38 25.65
C GLY A 248 18.82 -21.36 24.55
N TYR A 249 19.64 -22.39 24.40
CA TYR A 249 19.32 -23.60 23.65
C TYR A 249 18.10 -24.29 24.27
N GLY A 250 16.91 -23.81 23.91
CA GLY A 250 15.65 -24.53 24.06
C GLY A 250 15.50 -25.54 22.93
N ARG A 251 15.98 -26.75 23.22
CA ARG A 251 15.66 -28.06 22.59
C ARG A 251 14.99 -28.08 21.21
N ASN A 252 15.73 -28.70 20.28
CA ASN A 252 15.26 -29.52 19.16
C ASN A 252 13.86 -30.11 19.38
N GLY A 253 12.91 -29.66 18.56
CA GLY A 253 11.60 -30.28 18.43
C GLY A 253 10.85 -29.64 17.28
N SER A 254 11.16 -30.08 16.06
CA SER A 254 10.48 -29.71 14.80
C SER A 254 10.43 -28.20 14.54
N SER A 255 11.33 -27.69 13.70
CA SER A 255 11.11 -26.40 13.03
C SER A 255 9.82 -26.52 12.22
N ASP A 256 8.69 -26.14 12.80
CA ASP A 256 7.41 -26.07 12.09
C ASP A 256 7.57 -25.01 11.00
N VAL A 257 7.75 -25.52 9.78
CA VAL A 257 8.00 -24.83 8.49
C VAL A 257 6.83 -23.91 8.07
N THR A 258 5.83 -23.72 8.94
CA THR A 258 4.67 -22.88 8.68
C THR A 258 4.38 -21.96 9.87
N CYS A 259 5.37 -21.16 10.26
CA CYS A 259 5.32 -20.45 11.55
C CYS A 259 4.13 -19.50 11.70
N CYS A 260 3.61 -18.89 10.64
CA CYS A 260 2.76 -17.70 10.79
C CYS A 260 1.28 -17.87 10.46
N ARG A 261 0.82 -19.02 9.94
CA ARG A 261 -0.59 -19.16 9.50
C ARG A 261 -1.61 -19.08 10.64
N GLN A 262 -1.20 -19.45 11.85
CA GLN A 262 -2.06 -19.48 13.05
C GLN A 262 -1.62 -18.48 14.13
N GLU A 263 -0.55 -17.72 13.87
CA GLU A 263 -0.10 -16.71 14.82
C GLU A 263 -1.12 -15.57 14.89
N ARG A 264 -1.27 -14.96 16.06
CA ARG A 264 -2.02 -13.71 16.15
C ARG A 264 -1.20 -12.62 15.46
N CYS A 265 -1.91 -11.61 15.00
CA CYS A 265 -1.25 -10.42 14.50
C CYS A 265 -0.31 -9.82 15.56
N ASP A 266 0.99 -9.76 15.26
CA ASP A 266 2.03 -9.25 16.16
C ASP A 266 3.06 -8.40 15.40
N ARG A 267 3.09 -7.10 15.72
CA ARG A 267 4.03 -6.14 15.14
C ARG A 267 5.49 -6.47 15.44
N TYR A 268 5.80 -7.06 16.60
CA TYR A 268 7.16 -7.44 16.94
C TYR A 268 7.63 -8.61 16.07
N ARG A 269 6.78 -9.63 15.89
CA ARG A 269 7.03 -10.75 14.99
C ARG A 269 7.23 -10.32 13.55
N MET A 270 6.38 -9.41 13.06
CA MET A 270 6.52 -8.81 11.74
C MET A 270 7.88 -8.13 11.56
N GLN A 271 8.31 -7.32 12.54
CA GLN A 271 9.60 -6.64 12.50
C GLN A 271 10.77 -7.65 12.50
N GLN A 272 10.68 -8.74 13.27
CA GLN A 272 11.68 -9.80 13.24
C GLN A 272 11.83 -10.44 11.87
N CYS A 273 10.71 -10.76 11.21
CA CYS A 273 10.72 -11.35 9.87
C CYS A 273 11.29 -10.36 8.85
N LYS A 274 10.90 -9.07 8.96
CA LYS A 274 11.45 -7.98 8.15
C LYS A 274 12.97 -7.82 8.31
N ASP A 275 13.47 -7.81 9.54
CA ASP A 275 14.89 -7.62 9.85
C ASP A 275 15.73 -8.85 9.46
N SER A 276 15.19 -10.06 9.64
CA SER A 276 15.85 -11.30 9.19
C SER A 276 15.96 -11.35 7.67
N LEU A 277 14.88 -11.01 6.98
CA LEU A 277 14.81 -10.97 5.52
C LEU A 277 15.72 -9.87 4.94
N SER A 278 15.66 -8.66 5.47
CA SER A 278 16.51 -7.53 5.03
C SER A 278 17.99 -7.87 5.18
N ARG A 279 18.40 -8.40 6.35
CA ARG A 279 19.79 -8.84 6.55
C ARG A 279 20.22 -9.90 5.54
N THR A 280 19.34 -10.84 5.19
CA THR A 280 19.66 -11.88 4.21
C THR A 280 19.84 -11.31 2.80
N ILE A 281 18.97 -10.36 2.40
CA ILE A 281 19.03 -9.68 1.11
C ILE A 281 20.26 -8.78 1.01
N ASP A 282 20.52 -7.98 2.05
CA ASP A 282 21.58 -6.96 2.05
C ASP A 282 22.97 -7.58 2.16
N ASN A 283 23.09 -8.74 2.81
CA ASN A 283 24.37 -9.45 2.95
C ASN A 283 24.93 -10.02 1.64
N ARG A 284 24.30 -9.76 0.47
CA ARG A 284 24.73 -10.04 -0.92
C ARG A 284 25.98 -10.95 -1.03
N MET A 285 25.90 -12.17 -0.49
CA MET A 285 26.99 -13.11 -0.65
C MET A 285 26.91 -13.55 -2.11
N ALA A 286 27.89 -13.12 -2.90
CA ALA A 286 28.09 -13.55 -4.27
C ALA A 286 28.44 -15.05 -4.25
N GLY A 287 27.43 -15.90 -4.19
CA GLY A 287 27.60 -17.35 -4.10
C GLY A 287 26.29 -18.08 -3.83
N TYR A 288 26.21 -19.31 -4.35
CA TYR A 288 25.12 -20.25 -4.11
C TYR A 288 24.78 -20.32 -2.60
N GLN A 289 23.52 -20.09 -2.24
CA GLN A 289 23.06 -20.19 -0.85
C GLN A 289 22.81 -21.65 -0.48
N ASP A 290 23.07 -22.04 0.76
CA ASP A 290 22.68 -23.37 1.26
C ASP A 290 21.14 -23.51 1.25
N SER A 291 20.66 -24.70 0.89
CA SER A 291 19.26 -25.13 0.97
C SER A 291 18.55 -24.70 2.25
N GLN A 292 19.21 -24.80 3.42
CA GLN A 292 18.65 -24.40 4.71
C GLN A 292 18.45 -22.89 4.83
N LYS A 293 19.38 -22.09 4.29
CA LYS A 293 19.23 -20.63 4.25
C LYS A 293 18.09 -20.22 3.33
N CYS A 294 17.92 -20.91 2.20
CA CYS A 294 16.81 -20.66 1.30
C CYS A 294 15.45 -21.03 1.88
N ARG A 295 15.36 -22.14 2.63
CA ARG A 295 14.16 -22.45 3.42
C ARG A 295 13.83 -21.34 4.41
N LYS A 296 14.80 -20.94 5.23
CA LYS A 296 14.61 -19.84 6.20
C LYS A 296 14.21 -18.52 5.52
N THR A 297 14.80 -18.20 4.36
CA THR A 297 14.47 -16.98 3.61
C THR A 297 13.02 -17.02 3.10
N ARG A 298 12.55 -18.18 2.64
CA ARG A 298 11.15 -18.38 2.23
C ARG A 298 10.21 -18.30 3.42
N ASP A 299 10.59 -18.87 4.56
CA ASP A 299 9.84 -18.73 5.82
C ASP A 299 9.71 -17.28 6.27
N ASP A 300 10.81 -16.54 6.32
CA ASP A 300 10.83 -15.13 6.72
C ASP A 300 9.99 -14.28 5.74
N PHE A 301 10.01 -14.61 4.44
CA PHE A 301 9.19 -13.97 3.42
C PHE A 301 7.69 -14.26 3.59
N ASN A 302 7.32 -15.54 3.80
CA ASN A 302 5.94 -15.94 4.05
C ASN A 302 5.41 -15.31 5.35
N CYS A 303 6.23 -15.28 6.41
CA CYS A 303 5.93 -14.59 7.66
C CYS A 303 5.62 -13.11 7.41
N LEU A 304 6.53 -12.40 6.74
CA LEU A 304 6.37 -10.97 6.51
C LEU A 304 5.11 -10.68 5.69
N MET A 305 4.83 -11.47 4.66
CA MET A 305 3.64 -11.32 3.81
C MET A 305 2.35 -11.55 4.60
N TRP A 306 2.33 -12.61 5.41
CA TRP A 306 1.19 -12.91 6.25
C TRP A 306 0.95 -11.82 7.29
N GLN A 307 1.98 -11.41 8.03
CA GLN A 307 1.87 -10.36 9.05
C GLN A 307 1.43 -9.04 8.40
N THR A 308 2.05 -8.65 7.27
CA THR A 308 1.71 -7.39 6.58
C THR A 308 0.27 -7.36 6.08
N SER A 309 -0.24 -8.46 5.52
CA SER A 309 -1.63 -8.52 5.02
C SER A 309 -2.67 -8.57 6.14
N ASN A 310 -2.31 -8.98 7.37
CA ASN A 310 -3.25 -9.12 8.48
C ASN A 310 -3.12 -8.04 9.57
N CYS A 311 -1.97 -7.37 9.69
CA CYS A 311 -1.66 -6.51 10.83
C CYS A 311 -1.52 -5.03 10.55
N VAL A 312 -1.36 -4.70 9.28
CA VAL A 312 -0.80 -3.42 8.87
C VAL A 312 -1.85 -2.68 8.07
N SER A 313 -1.99 -1.37 8.30
CA SER A 313 -2.89 -0.55 7.49
C SER A 313 -2.39 -0.45 6.05
N ARG A 314 -3.26 -0.12 5.10
CA ARG A 314 -2.86 -0.02 3.68
C ARG A 314 -1.66 0.91 3.48
N GLU A 315 -1.61 2.03 4.18
CA GLU A 315 -0.55 3.03 4.08
C GLU A 315 0.80 2.52 4.59
N GLU A 316 0.79 1.69 5.63
CA GLU A 316 1.99 1.05 6.15
C GLU A 316 2.45 -0.10 5.21
N ARG A 317 1.51 -0.88 4.63
CA ARG A 317 1.84 -1.91 3.62
C ARG A 317 2.58 -1.31 2.42
N ASP A 318 2.19 -0.10 2.02
CA ASP A 318 2.81 0.58 0.88
C ASP A 318 4.29 0.94 1.12
N ARG A 319 4.69 1.19 2.37
CA ARG A 319 6.09 1.44 2.74
C ARG A 319 6.95 0.19 2.61
N ASP A 320 6.32 -0.97 2.77
CA ASP A 320 6.99 -2.28 2.73
C ASP A 320 6.98 -2.92 1.33
N ASN A 321 6.41 -2.25 0.32
CA ASN A 321 6.43 -2.72 -1.07
C ASN A 321 7.85 -3.03 -1.59
N ASP A 322 8.83 -2.18 -1.26
CA ASP A 322 10.21 -2.34 -1.74
C ASP A 322 10.86 -3.63 -1.22
N ILE A 323 10.65 -3.97 0.07
CA ILE A 323 11.23 -5.19 0.63
C ILE A 323 10.62 -6.44 0.01
N PHE A 324 9.32 -6.47 -0.29
CA PHE A 324 8.71 -7.62 -0.97
C PHE A 324 9.28 -7.85 -2.37
N ARG A 325 9.45 -6.77 -3.15
CA ARG A 325 10.04 -6.84 -4.49
C ARG A 325 11.50 -7.33 -4.42
N ARG A 326 12.32 -6.74 -3.55
CA ARG A 326 13.72 -7.14 -3.36
C ARG A 326 13.84 -8.59 -2.86
N ALA A 327 13.00 -9.00 -1.93
CA ALA A 327 12.98 -10.37 -1.39
C ALA A 327 12.61 -11.39 -2.47
N ARG A 328 11.58 -11.11 -3.27
CA ARG A 328 11.17 -11.98 -4.37
C ARG A 328 12.27 -12.12 -5.41
N ASP A 329 12.90 -11.01 -5.81
CA ASP A 329 14.02 -11.05 -6.76
C ASP A 329 15.22 -11.82 -6.18
N PHE A 330 15.50 -11.67 -4.88
CA PHE A 330 16.54 -12.43 -4.19
C PHE A 330 16.23 -13.94 -4.18
N ILE A 331 15.01 -14.34 -3.79
CA ILE A 331 14.58 -15.74 -3.77
C ILE A 331 14.68 -16.34 -5.17
N SER A 332 14.21 -15.61 -6.19
CA SER A 332 14.22 -16.13 -7.56
C SER A 332 15.64 -16.30 -8.13
N ARG A 333 16.57 -15.41 -7.78
CA ARG A 333 17.96 -15.51 -8.25
C ARG A 333 18.78 -16.54 -7.48
N ASN A 334 18.55 -16.68 -6.17
CA ASN A 334 19.47 -17.41 -5.28
C ASN A 334 18.91 -18.72 -4.70
N CYS A 335 17.58 -18.88 -4.69
CA CYS A 335 16.92 -20.00 -4.01
C CYS A 335 16.12 -20.91 -4.92
N ASP A 336 15.71 -20.43 -6.09
CA ASP A 336 14.99 -21.22 -7.09
C ASP A 336 15.79 -22.39 -7.66
N THR A 337 17.12 -22.41 -7.48
CA THR A 337 17.97 -23.57 -7.81
C THR A 337 17.72 -24.77 -6.91
N TYR A 338 17.11 -24.56 -5.74
CA TYR A 338 16.76 -25.60 -4.76
C TYR A 338 15.29 -26.04 -4.88
N GLY A 339 14.71 -25.84 -6.05
CA GLY A 339 13.31 -26.11 -6.35
C GLY A 339 12.54 -24.82 -6.53
N ARG A 340 11.69 -24.81 -7.55
CA ARG A 340 10.75 -23.72 -7.83
C ARG A 340 9.33 -24.17 -7.58
N TRP A 341 8.44 -23.23 -7.24
CA TRP A 341 7.02 -23.58 -7.17
C TRP A 341 6.51 -24.08 -8.52
N GLN A 342 7.04 -23.57 -9.64
CA GLN A 342 6.71 -24.03 -11.00
C GLN A 342 7.14 -25.46 -11.28
N GLU A 343 8.03 -26.04 -10.49
CA GLU A 343 8.47 -27.43 -10.62
C GLU A 343 7.67 -28.35 -9.70
N ASN A 344 7.16 -27.81 -8.60
CA ASN A 344 6.40 -28.53 -7.58
C ASN A 344 5.05 -29.05 -8.11
N ASN A 345 4.77 -30.35 -7.91
CA ASN A 345 3.54 -30.99 -8.36
C ASN A 345 2.30 -30.47 -7.62
N CYS A 346 2.42 -30.04 -6.36
CA CYS A 346 1.33 -29.46 -5.57
C CYS A 346 0.66 -28.29 -6.30
N TYR A 347 1.45 -27.38 -6.87
CA TYR A 347 0.95 -26.16 -7.52
C TYR A 347 0.54 -26.36 -8.98
N LYS A 348 0.71 -27.57 -9.53
CA LYS A 348 0.32 -27.94 -10.90
C LYS A 348 -1.02 -28.68 -10.98
N THR A 349 -1.62 -29.00 -9.84
CA THR A 349 -2.88 -29.74 -9.77
C THR A 349 -4.01 -28.97 -10.44
N THR A 350 -5.02 -29.71 -10.91
CA THR A 350 -6.23 -29.13 -11.51
C THR A 350 -7.00 -28.26 -10.52
N GLU A 351 -6.96 -28.63 -9.25
CA GLU A 351 -7.58 -27.94 -8.12
C GLU A 351 -6.90 -26.58 -7.89
N MET A 352 -5.56 -26.55 -7.92
CA MET A 352 -4.81 -25.30 -7.82
C MET A 352 -5.13 -24.36 -9.00
N GLN A 353 -5.20 -24.90 -10.22
CA GLN A 353 -5.59 -24.14 -11.42
C GLN A 353 -7.02 -23.58 -11.31
N ARG A 354 -7.95 -24.30 -10.68
CA ARG A 354 -9.30 -23.79 -10.39
C ARG A 354 -9.25 -22.63 -9.40
N CYS A 355 -8.40 -22.69 -8.38
CA CYS A 355 -8.19 -21.55 -7.49
C CYS A 355 -7.62 -20.35 -8.25
N GLU A 356 -6.64 -20.55 -9.16
CA GLU A 356 -6.09 -19.47 -9.98
C GLU A 356 -7.16 -18.74 -10.81
N ALA A 357 -8.16 -19.46 -11.31
CA ALA A 357 -9.27 -18.86 -12.07
C ALA A 357 -10.12 -17.89 -11.23
N LEU A 358 -10.08 -17.98 -9.90
CA LEU A 358 -10.74 -17.03 -8.99
C LEU A 358 -10.03 -15.68 -8.93
N ASN A 359 -8.77 -15.59 -9.36
CA ASN A 359 -7.97 -14.37 -9.39
C ASN A 359 -8.18 -13.61 -10.72
N SER A 360 -9.37 -13.04 -10.91
CA SER A 360 -9.71 -12.26 -12.08
C SER A 360 -9.04 -10.88 -12.03
N ASN A 361 -8.13 -10.64 -12.98
CA ASN A 361 -7.63 -9.32 -13.37
C ASN A 361 -6.62 -8.65 -12.41
N THR A 362 -5.35 -9.08 -12.50
CA THR A 362 -4.20 -8.47 -11.79
C THR A 362 -3.75 -7.12 -12.38
N ARG A 363 -4.28 -6.71 -13.53
CA ARG A 363 -3.74 -5.59 -14.34
C ARG A 363 -4.07 -4.17 -13.85
N GLY A 364 -4.75 -4.02 -12.71
CA GLY A 364 -5.21 -2.70 -12.21
C GLY A 364 -4.72 -2.30 -10.82
N GLY A 365 -3.74 -3.01 -10.25
CA GLY A 365 -3.30 -2.82 -8.86
C GLY A 365 -4.34 -3.26 -7.82
N ALA A 366 -4.08 -2.98 -6.54
CA ALA A 366 -4.94 -3.38 -5.42
C ALA A 366 -6.18 -2.46 -5.28
N ASN A 367 -7.14 -2.60 -6.19
CA ASN A 367 -8.48 -2.05 -6.03
C ASN A 367 -9.37 -3.02 -5.23
N TYR A 368 -10.55 -2.57 -4.80
CA TYR A 368 -11.44 -3.35 -3.93
C TYR A 368 -11.88 -4.69 -4.56
N GLU A 369 -12.28 -4.68 -5.83
CA GLU A 369 -12.75 -5.88 -6.53
C GLU A 369 -11.61 -6.88 -6.76
N ALA A 370 -10.43 -6.37 -7.14
CA ALA A 370 -9.22 -7.15 -7.29
C ALA A 370 -8.79 -7.78 -5.96
N CYS A 371 -8.85 -7.03 -4.85
CA CYS A 371 -8.57 -7.57 -3.53
C CYS A 371 -9.58 -8.62 -3.07
N ARG A 372 -10.86 -8.46 -3.37
CA ARG A 372 -11.88 -9.48 -3.08
C ARG A 372 -11.61 -10.77 -3.86
N SER A 373 -11.34 -10.65 -5.15
CA SER A 373 -10.97 -11.78 -6.02
C SER A 373 -9.70 -12.47 -5.53
N PHE A 374 -8.67 -11.70 -5.18
CA PHE A 374 -7.44 -12.20 -4.59
C PHE A 374 -7.66 -12.97 -3.29
N LEU A 375 -8.50 -12.46 -2.38
CA LEU A 375 -8.77 -13.13 -1.10
C LEU A 375 -9.47 -14.47 -1.29
N ASN A 376 -10.44 -14.56 -2.21
CA ASN A 376 -11.07 -15.84 -2.59
C ASN A 376 -10.05 -16.83 -3.18
N PHE A 377 -9.15 -16.35 -4.05
CA PHE A 377 -8.06 -17.15 -4.58
C PHE A 377 -7.13 -17.65 -3.46
N ARG A 378 -6.72 -16.77 -2.54
CA ARG A 378 -5.82 -17.08 -1.43
C ARG A 378 -6.42 -18.11 -0.48
N GLU A 379 -7.71 -18.01 -0.18
CA GLU A 379 -8.45 -18.95 0.66
C GLU A 379 -8.55 -20.32 -0.02
N CYS A 380 -9.01 -20.36 -1.28
CA CYS A 380 -9.07 -21.60 -2.07
C CYS A 380 -7.70 -22.30 -2.14
N MET A 381 -6.65 -21.56 -2.48
CA MET A 381 -5.30 -22.11 -2.55
C MET A 381 -4.81 -22.61 -1.18
N THR A 382 -5.14 -21.89 -0.10
CA THR A 382 -4.75 -22.29 1.26
C THR A 382 -5.39 -23.61 1.66
N ASP A 383 -6.68 -23.78 1.34
CA ASP A 383 -7.40 -25.02 1.56
C ASP A 383 -6.81 -26.18 0.74
N GLU A 384 -6.46 -25.93 -0.53
CA GLU A 384 -5.87 -26.97 -1.39
C GLU A 384 -4.46 -27.38 -0.95
N ILE A 385 -3.62 -26.43 -0.50
CA ILE A 385 -2.32 -26.76 0.10
C ILE A 385 -2.53 -27.65 1.33
N ALA A 386 -3.47 -27.28 2.21
CA ALA A 386 -3.72 -28.01 3.44
C ALA A 386 -4.26 -29.44 3.20
N ARG A 387 -5.01 -29.65 2.12
CA ARG A 387 -5.60 -30.97 1.76
C ARG A 387 -4.63 -31.86 1.00
N SER A 388 -3.90 -31.30 0.04
CA SER A 388 -3.30 -32.08 -1.06
C SER A 388 -1.78 -31.99 -1.10
N CYS A 389 -1.16 -31.10 -0.31
CA CYS A 389 0.27 -30.82 -0.40
C CYS A 389 1.03 -31.18 0.89
N THR A 390 2.35 -31.36 0.75
CA THR A 390 3.22 -31.60 1.89
C THR A 390 3.54 -30.31 2.63
N ARG A 391 3.97 -30.40 3.89
CA ARG A 391 4.40 -29.22 4.66
C ARG A 391 5.54 -28.44 4.00
N GLU A 392 6.42 -29.13 3.28
CA GLU A 392 7.51 -28.48 2.54
C GLU A 392 6.97 -27.64 1.37
N ASP A 393 5.82 -28.01 0.81
CA ASP A 393 5.21 -27.28 -0.30
C ASP A 393 4.65 -25.92 0.15
N ASP A 394 4.34 -25.77 1.44
CA ASP A 394 3.84 -24.53 2.04
C ASP A 394 4.90 -23.42 2.03
N LEU A 395 6.20 -23.78 1.98
CA LEU A 395 7.29 -22.81 1.82
C LEU A 395 7.18 -22.00 0.53
N TYR A 396 6.59 -22.60 -0.51
CA TYR A 396 6.45 -21.98 -1.81
C TYR A 396 5.24 -21.04 -1.90
N GLN A 397 4.40 -20.99 -0.86
CA GLN A 397 3.12 -20.29 -0.88
C GLN A 397 3.29 -18.80 -1.21
N GLY A 398 4.21 -18.11 -0.53
CA GLY A 398 4.43 -16.68 -0.79
C GLY A 398 4.95 -16.40 -2.19
N ALA A 399 5.92 -17.19 -2.67
CA ALA A 399 6.44 -17.03 -4.03
C ALA A 399 5.34 -17.26 -5.09
N TYR A 400 4.50 -18.27 -4.87
CA TYR A 400 3.36 -18.57 -5.72
C TYR A 400 2.33 -17.43 -5.73
N LEU A 401 1.96 -16.90 -4.56
CA LEU A 401 1.07 -15.76 -4.42
C LEU A 401 1.61 -14.51 -5.13
N VAL A 402 2.90 -14.21 -4.99
CA VAL A 402 3.51 -13.06 -5.66
C VAL A 402 3.51 -13.23 -7.18
N ASP A 403 3.82 -14.41 -7.71
CA ASP A 403 3.85 -14.61 -9.16
C ASP A 403 2.45 -14.57 -9.79
N LYS A 404 1.42 -15.06 -9.08
CA LYS A 404 0.04 -15.10 -9.58
C LYS A 404 -0.76 -13.83 -9.31
N ALA A 405 -0.56 -13.20 -8.16
CA ALA A 405 -1.33 -12.05 -7.70
C ALA A 405 -0.53 -10.74 -7.62
N GLN A 406 0.80 -10.79 -7.84
CA GLN A 406 1.68 -9.62 -7.79
C GLN A 406 1.51 -8.86 -6.47
N GLU A 407 1.36 -7.55 -6.55
CA GLU A 407 1.28 -6.66 -5.39
C GLU A 407 0.05 -6.90 -4.52
N MET A 408 -1.01 -7.49 -5.08
CA MET A 408 -2.20 -7.84 -4.30
C MET A 408 -1.86 -8.80 -3.16
N SER A 409 -0.82 -9.63 -3.32
CA SER A 409 -0.43 -10.62 -2.31
C SER A 409 -0.05 -10.04 -0.95
N TRP A 410 0.41 -8.79 -0.91
CA TRP A 410 0.71 -8.07 0.34
C TRP A 410 -0.08 -6.76 0.49
N GLN A 411 -0.62 -6.19 -0.59
CA GLN A 411 -1.46 -4.98 -0.51
C GLN A 411 -2.91 -5.29 -0.07
N CYS A 412 -3.44 -6.47 -0.42
CA CYS A 412 -4.81 -6.85 -0.08
C CYS A 412 -4.84 -7.56 1.28
N GLY A 413 -5.40 -6.86 2.28
CA GLY A 413 -5.51 -7.35 3.65
C GLY A 413 -6.93 -7.77 4.01
N VAL A 414 -7.05 -8.59 5.05
CA VAL A 414 -8.33 -9.21 5.47
C VAL A 414 -9.37 -8.18 5.92
N GLU A 415 -8.92 -7.00 6.35
CA GLU A 415 -9.77 -5.88 6.75
C GLU A 415 -10.69 -5.38 5.61
N GLN A 416 -10.31 -5.54 4.33
CA GLN A 416 -11.14 -5.08 3.22
C GLN A 416 -12.38 -5.95 2.99
N SER A 417 -12.30 -7.24 3.34
CA SER A 417 -13.41 -8.19 3.22
C SER A 417 -14.50 -7.98 4.27
N SER A 418 -14.14 -7.56 5.49
CA SER A 418 -15.12 -7.29 6.57
C SER A 418 -15.91 -5.99 6.37
N LEU A 419 -15.44 -5.08 5.51
CA LEU A 419 -16.11 -3.82 5.18
C LEU A 419 -17.23 -3.98 4.12
N SER A 420 -17.39 -5.16 3.49
CA SER A 420 -18.33 -5.38 2.37
C SER A 420 -19.83 -5.31 2.72
N ASN A 421 -20.22 -5.22 4.00
CA ASN A 421 -21.64 -5.10 4.38
C ASN A 421 -22.02 -3.70 4.90
N GLY A 422 -21.10 -2.73 4.89
CA GLY A 422 -21.37 -1.32 5.16
C GLY A 422 -21.26 -0.51 3.88
N ARG A 423 -22.29 0.29 3.56
CA ARG A 423 -22.31 1.20 2.41
C ARG A 423 -21.06 2.09 2.39
N ASN A 424 -20.46 2.22 1.21
CA ASN A 424 -19.36 3.14 0.90
C ASN A 424 -19.45 4.51 1.60
N THR A 425 -18.64 4.70 2.64
CA THR A 425 -18.28 6.01 3.23
C THR A 425 -16.78 6.22 3.09
N TYR A 426 -16.33 6.50 1.86
CA TYR A 426 -15.07 7.19 1.64
C TYR A 426 -15.31 8.70 1.81
N THR A 427 -15.22 9.20 3.03
CA THR A 427 -15.06 10.65 3.28
C THR A 427 -13.60 11.02 3.21
N TRP A 428 -13.13 11.33 2.00
CA TRP A 428 -11.98 12.21 1.80
C TRP A 428 -12.51 13.64 1.60
N ASP A 429 -12.81 14.33 2.69
CA ASP A 429 -12.87 15.79 2.70
C ASP A 429 -12.63 16.32 4.11
N ARG A 430 -11.36 16.63 4.41
CA ARG A 430 -10.93 17.16 5.71
C ARG A 430 -10.63 18.67 5.66
N ASN A 431 -11.27 19.41 4.75
CA ASN A 431 -11.14 20.86 4.65
C ASN A 431 -12.49 21.58 4.49
N ASN A 432 -13.48 21.26 5.33
CA ASN A 432 -14.55 22.21 5.61
C ASN A 432 -14.96 22.15 7.09
N ARG A 433 -14.28 22.97 7.90
CA ARG A 433 -14.77 23.36 9.22
C ARG A 433 -15.81 24.46 9.02
N GLN A 434 -17.08 24.14 9.18
CA GLN A 434 -18.01 24.87 10.06
C GLN A 434 -19.40 24.26 9.92
N ASP A 435 -20.03 24.09 11.09
CA ASP A 435 -21.44 23.78 11.30
C ASP A 435 -21.89 22.37 10.91
N ASP A 436 -21.79 21.44 11.86
CA ASP A 436 -22.99 20.75 12.35
C ASP A 436 -22.71 20.04 13.69
N GLN A 437 -23.35 20.59 14.72
CA GLN A 437 -23.39 20.13 16.09
C GLN A 437 -24.62 19.21 16.22
N TYR A 438 -24.42 18.04 16.83
CA TYR A 438 -25.40 16.98 17.17
C TYR A 438 -25.69 15.88 16.13
N GLY A 439 -25.13 14.69 16.40
CA GLY A 439 -25.83 13.43 16.20
C GLY A 439 -25.50 12.64 14.93
N ARG A 440 -24.34 11.98 14.88
CA ARG A 440 -24.19 10.75 14.07
C ARG A 440 -23.17 9.80 14.69
N GLN A 441 -23.65 8.61 15.05
CA GLN A 441 -22.88 7.53 15.65
C GLN A 441 -21.78 7.06 14.69
N GLY A 442 -20.55 7.00 15.21
CA GLY A 442 -19.35 6.65 14.48
C GLY A 442 -19.26 5.17 14.10
N GLU A 443 -18.70 4.95 12.91
CA GLU A 443 -18.52 3.66 12.25
C GLU A 443 -17.19 3.00 12.70
N PHE A 444 -17.20 1.68 12.86
CA PHE A 444 -16.29 0.90 13.69
C PHE A 444 -14.88 0.70 13.09
N SER A 445 -13.92 1.50 13.54
CA SER A 445 -12.55 0.99 13.73
C SER A 445 -12.54 0.04 14.94
N PRO A 446 -11.67 -1.00 14.97
CA PRO A 446 -11.38 -1.74 16.20
C PRO A 446 -11.08 -0.70 17.29
N VAL A 447 -11.90 -0.69 18.34
CA VAL A 447 -11.72 0.26 19.44
C VAL A 447 -10.34 -0.04 20.01
N HIS A 448 -9.38 0.86 19.78
CA HIS A 448 -8.09 0.78 20.42
C HIS A 448 -8.36 0.88 21.93
N LEU A 449 -8.30 -0.26 22.60
CA LEU A 449 -8.51 -0.34 24.04
C LEU A 449 -7.31 0.34 24.68
N GLU A 450 -7.57 1.33 25.53
CA GLU A 450 -6.55 1.93 26.38
C GLU A 450 -5.93 0.85 27.28
N ASP A 451 -4.70 1.06 27.75
CA ASP A 451 -3.93 0.05 28.49
C ASP A 451 -4.70 -0.54 29.70
N GLU A 452 -5.54 0.25 30.35
CA GLU A 452 -6.41 -0.21 31.44
C GLU A 452 -7.49 -1.20 30.98
N ASP A 453 -8.09 -0.97 29.81
CA ASP A 453 -9.13 -1.82 29.24
C ASP A 453 -8.51 -3.12 28.68
N ALA A 454 -7.29 -3.06 28.16
CA ALA A 454 -6.52 -4.24 27.76
C ALA A 454 -6.15 -5.12 28.98
N MET A 455 -5.74 -4.51 30.10
CA MET A 455 -5.48 -5.24 31.35
C MET A 455 -6.76 -5.85 31.95
N CYS A 456 -7.87 -5.13 31.91
CA CYS A 456 -9.20 -5.63 32.29
C CYS A 456 -9.58 -6.86 31.45
N LEU A 457 -9.44 -6.77 30.13
CA LEU A 457 -9.74 -7.87 29.21
C LEU A 457 -8.87 -9.10 29.50
N SER A 458 -7.57 -8.91 29.75
CA SER A 458 -6.65 -9.98 30.13
C SER A 458 -7.10 -10.71 31.41
N ARG A 459 -7.55 -9.98 32.43
CA ARG A 459 -8.07 -10.58 33.68
C ARG A 459 -9.40 -11.30 33.49
N ALA A 460 -10.29 -10.75 32.66
CA ALA A 460 -11.61 -11.33 32.38
C ALA A 460 -11.56 -12.49 31.36
N GLN A 461 -10.41 -12.73 30.73
CA GLN A 461 -10.30 -13.58 29.53
C GLN A 461 -10.91 -14.98 29.72
N SER A 462 -10.58 -15.66 30.82
CA SER A 462 -11.10 -17.00 31.10
C SER A 462 -12.63 -17.06 31.20
N TYR A 463 -13.27 -16.00 31.71
CA TYR A 463 -14.72 -15.88 31.77
C TYR A 463 -15.31 -15.50 30.42
N THR A 464 -14.65 -14.62 29.66
CA THR A 464 -15.11 -14.27 28.31
C THR A 464 -15.07 -15.47 27.36
N ASP A 465 -14.08 -16.35 27.52
CA ASP A 465 -13.96 -17.61 26.76
C ASP A 465 -15.06 -18.61 27.14
N GLN A 466 -15.43 -18.69 28.42
CA GLN A 466 -16.59 -19.47 28.88
C GLN A 466 -17.90 -18.93 28.30
N CYS A 467 -18.11 -17.60 28.35
CA CYS A 467 -19.28 -16.96 27.75
C CYS A 467 -19.38 -17.30 26.25
N LYS A 468 -18.25 -17.27 25.53
CA LYS A 468 -18.20 -17.58 24.10
C LYS A 468 -18.49 -19.06 23.84
N THR A 469 -17.93 -19.96 24.64
CA THR A 469 -18.17 -21.39 24.53
C THR A 469 -19.66 -21.72 24.72
N ASN A 470 -20.32 -21.13 25.73
CA ASN A 470 -21.75 -21.32 25.97
C ASN A 470 -22.61 -20.78 24.81
N MET A 471 -22.22 -19.63 24.25
CA MET A 471 -22.89 -19.08 23.06
C MET A 471 -22.73 -20.00 21.85
N ASP A 472 -21.50 -20.49 21.59
CA ASP A 472 -21.20 -21.39 20.48
C ASP A 472 -21.92 -22.73 20.62
N GLU A 473 -22.08 -23.25 21.85
CA GLU A 473 -22.87 -24.44 22.13
C GLU A 473 -24.35 -24.24 21.77
N LYS A 474 -24.97 -23.14 22.24
CA LYS A 474 -26.35 -22.80 21.85
C LYS A 474 -26.50 -22.56 20.35
N ARG A 475 -25.47 -22.02 19.71
CA ARG A 475 -25.45 -21.82 18.25
C ARG A 475 -25.45 -23.15 17.50
N ARG A 476 -24.89 -24.23 18.07
CA ARG A 476 -24.97 -25.57 17.45
C ARG A 476 -26.39 -26.11 17.42
N GLU A 477 -27.25 -25.75 18.39
CA GLU A 477 -28.66 -26.14 18.41
C GLU A 477 -29.43 -25.62 17.18
N ILE A 478 -29.01 -24.47 16.62
CA ILE A 478 -29.62 -23.89 15.41
C ILE A 478 -29.53 -24.85 14.21
N TYR A 479 -28.46 -25.63 14.11
CA TYR A 479 -28.28 -26.57 13.00
C TYR A 479 -29.18 -27.81 13.11
N ILE A 480 -29.67 -28.11 14.31
CA ILE A 480 -30.52 -29.28 14.58
C ILE A 480 -32.01 -28.89 14.52
N GLU A 481 -32.34 -27.65 14.91
CA GLU A 481 -33.70 -27.13 14.83
C GLU A 481 -34.13 -27.01 13.38
N ASN A 482 -35.38 -27.32 13.02
CA ASN A 482 -35.90 -27.18 11.65
C ASN A 482 -36.87 -26.00 11.50
N ASP A 483 -37.48 -25.58 12.61
CA ASP A 483 -38.40 -24.45 12.64
C ASP A 483 -37.63 -23.11 12.54
N PHE A 484 -38.00 -22.29 11.55
CA PHE A 484 -37.34 -21.01 11.27
C PHE A 484 -37.51 -19.99 12.42
N GLU A 485 -38.69 -19.92 13.03
CA GLU A 485 -38.96 -19.00 14.14
C GLU A 485 -38.15 -19.43 15.37
N ARG A 486 -38.08 -20.74 15.63
CA ARG A 486 -37.29 -21.28 16.75
C ARG A 486 -35.79 -21.09 16.53
N ARG A 487 -35.28 -21.29 15.31
CA ARG A 487 -33.88 -20.98 14.95
C ARG A 487 -33.54 -19.51 15.21
N THR A 488 -34.40 -18.62 14.74
CA THR A 488 -34.26 -17.17 14.94
C THR A 488 -34.23 -16.84 16.42
N LYS A 489 -35.15 -17.42 17.21
CA LYS A 489 -35.17 -17.26 18.66
C LYS A 489 -33.88 -17.72 19.34
N ILE A 490 -33.38 -18.91 19.01
CA ILE A 490 -32.11 -19.44 19.55
C ILE A 490 -30.95 -18.49 19.21
N GLN A 491 -30.88 -18.01 17.96
CA GLN A 491 -29.84 -17.09 17.51
C GLN A 491 -29.88 -15.76 18.28
N CYS A 492 -31.05 -15.13 18.41
CA CYS A 492 -31.17 -13.86 19.10
C CYS A 492 -30.88 -13.99 20.60
N CYS A 493 -31.38 -15.05 21.23
CA CYS A 493 -31.23 -15.26 22.67
C CYS A 493 -29.79 -15.63 23.05
N SER A 494 -29.11 -16.47 22.27
CA SER A 494 -27.69 -16.80 22.51
C SER A 494 -26.79 -15.57 22.48
N VAL A 495 -27.02 -14.64 21.54
CA VAL A 495 -26.24 -13.38 21.46
C VAL A 495 -26.55 -12.44 22.63
N ARG A 496 -27.81 -12.37 23.10
CA ARG A 496 -28.18 -11.56 24.27
C ARG A 496 -27.61 -12.12 25.57
N GLU A 497 -27.69 -13.43 25.76
CA GLU A 497 -27.07 -14.09 26.89
C GLU A 497 -25.55 -13.96 26.89
N TYR A 498 -24.92 -14.06 25.72
CA TYR A 498 -23.49 -13.78 25.56
C TYR A 498 -23.15 -12.37 26.04
N ARG A 499 -23.90 -11.36 25.59
CA ARG A 499 -23.74 -9.97 26.02
C ARG A 499 -23.90 -9.81 27.54
N ASN A 500 -24.91 -10.44 28.14
CA ASN A 500 -25.14 -10.39 29.59
C ASN A 500 -24.01 -11.07 30.37
N CYS A 501 -23.55 -12.23 29.88
CA CYS A 501 -22.41 -12.95 30.45
C CYS A 501 -21.14 -12.10 30.39
N LEU A 502 -20.89 -11.40 29.27
CA LEU A 502 -19.77 -10.48 29.15
C LEU A 502 -19.88 -9.31 30.14
N TYR A 503 -21.05 -8.69 30.30
CA TYR A 503 -21.22 -7.63 31.30
C TYR A 503 -20.94 -8.11 32.72
N GLU A 504 -21.41 -9.32 33.07
CA GLU A 504 -21.16 -9.90 34.38
C GLU A 504 -19.66 -10.19 34.60
N ALA A 505 -18.99 -10.76 33.59
CA ALA A 505 -17.55 -11.00 33.62
C ALA A 505 -16.78 -9.68 33.78
N THR A 506 -17.06 -8.67 32.96
CA THR A 506 -16.37 -7.38 33.04
C THR A 506 -16.66 -6.66 34.35
N ARG A 507 -17.88 -6.75 34.88
CA ARG A 507 -18.24 -6.12 36.17
C ARG A 507 -17.48 -6.72 37.35
N ARG A 508 -17.15 -8.02 37.30
CA ARG A 508 -16.39 -8.71 38.35
C ARG A 508 -14.90 -8.39 38.32
N TYR A 509 -14.33 -8.22 37.12
CA TYR A 509 -12.87 -8.16 36.93
C TYR A 509 -12.33 -6.77 36.58
N CYS A 510 -13.21 -5.84 36.22
CA CYS A 510 -12.85 -4.49 35.79
C CYS A 510 -13.47 -3.47 36.75
N GLN A 511 -12.66 -2.54 37.26
CA GLN A 511 -13.04 -1.62 38.35
C GLN A 511 -13.94 -0.44 37.88
N GLY A 512 -14.88 -0.68 36.96
CA GLY A 512 -15.86 0.31 36.52
C GLY A 512 -16.95 -0.28 35.64
N GLU A 513 -18.06 0.44 35.45
CA GLU A 513 -19.14 0.11 34.50
C GLU A 513 -18.69 0.31 33.04
N ARG A 514 -17.57 -0.32 32.65
CA ARG A 514 -16.94 -0.06 31.36
C ARG A 514 -17.59 -0.90 30.25
N SER A 515 -18.61 -0.31 29.62
CA SER A 515 -19.28 -0.81 28.41
C SER A 515 -18.29 -1.10 27.26
N ARG A 516 -17.17 -0.37 27.16
CA ARG A 516 -16.27 -0.40 26.00
C ARG A 516 -15.63 -1.76 25.72
N VAL A 517 -15.24 -2.51 26.75
CA VAL A 517 -14.66 -3.85 26.58
C VAL A 517 -15.71 -4.84 26.07
N VAL A 518 -16.92 -4.79 26.65
CA VAL A 518 -18.06 -5.57 26.17
C VAL A 518 -18.41 -5.18 24.74
N ASP A 519 -18.38 -3.89 24.43
CA ASP A 519 -18.68 -3.34 23.11
C ASP A 519 -17.66 -3.80 22.04
N SER A 520 -16.38 -3.87 22.40
CA SER A 520 -15.31 -4.40 21.55
C SER A 520 -15.51 -5.90 21.28
N LEU A 521 -15.81 -6.70 22.31
CA LEU A 521 -16.08 -8.13 22.17
C LEU A 521 -17.40 -8.42 21.41
N MET A 522 -18.37 -7.52 21.52
CA MET A 522 -19.66 -7.61 20.83
C MET A 522 -19.63 -7.06 19.40
N ALA A 523 -18.55 -6.43 18.95
CA ALA A 523 -18.48 -5.75 17.65
C ALA A 523 -18.90 -6.67 16.49
N GLY A 524 -18.47 -7.93 16.50
CA GLY A 524 -18.84 -8.92 15.49
C GLY A 524 -20.30 -9.39 15.54
N TYR A 525 -21.01 -9.23 16.66
CA TYR A 525 -22.35 -9.81 16.89
C TYR A 525 -23.47 -8.78 16.98
N ARG A 526 -23.16 -7.48 17.01
CA ARG A 526 -24.15 -6.39 17.11
C ARG A 526 -25.20 -6.44 16.01
N HIS A 527 -24.80 -6.80 14.79
CA HIS A 527 -25.72 -6.90 13.65
C HIS A 527 -26.83 -7.94 13.87
N HIS A 528 -26.57 -9.01 14.65
CA HIS A 528 -27.62 -9.96 15.02
C HIS A 528 -28.64 -9.31 15.95
N LEU A 529 -28.20 -8.53 16.94
CA LEU A 529 -29.10 -7.84 17.88
C LEU A 529 -29.95 -6.76 17.20
N THR A 530 -29.41 -6.11 16.17
CA THR A 530 -30.11 -5.05 15.42
C THR A 530 -30.89 -5.58 14.22
N SER A 531 -30.87 -6.88 13.96
CA SER A 531 -31.67 -7.47 12.89
C SER A 531 -33.16 -7.35 13.22
N ASP A 532 -34.00 -7.04 12.22
CA ASP A 532 -35.45 -6.89 12.40
C ASP A 532 -36.10 -8.12 13.06
N SER A 533 -35.52 -9.30 12.81
CA SER A 533 -35.89 -10.57 13.42
C SER A 533 -35.63 -10.63 14.93
N CYS A 534 -34.53 -10.06 15.41
CA CYS A 534 -34.17 -10.07 16.84
C CYS A 534 -34.73 -8.91 17.64
N VAL A 535 -35.17 -7.82 16.97
CA VAL A 535 -35.82 -6.68 17.64
C VAL A 535 -37.17 -7.08 18.24
N ARG A 536 -37.87 -8.04 17.63
CA ARG A 536 -39.20 -8.52 18.10
C ARG A 536 -39.14 -9.51 19.26
N ILE A 537 -37.98 -10.11 19.51
CA ILE A 537 -37.78 -11.06 20.61
C ILE A 537 -37.33 -10.26 21.83
N TYR A 538 -38.05 -10.36 22.94
CA TYR A 538 -37.73 -9.61 24.16
C TYR A 538 -36.83 -10.40 25.12
N ASP A 539 -36.16 -9.72 26.05
CA ASP A 539 -35.22 -10.37 27.00
C ASP A 539 -35.91 -11.43 27.88
N TYR A 540 -37.18 -11.24 28.22
CA TYR A 540 -37.96 -12.22 28.98
C TYR A 540 -38.23 -13.51 28.20
N GLU A 541 -38.30 -13.44 26.87
CA GLU A 541 -38.50 -14.62 26.01
C GLU A 541 -37.24 -15.47 25.89
N CYS A 542 -36.08 -14.85 26.09
CA CYS A 542 -34.77 -15.50 26.16
C CYS A 542 -34.44 -16.04 27.54
N SER A 543 -34.92 -15.35 28.59
CA SER A 543 -34.78 -15.76 29.98
C SER A 543 -35.73 -16.89 30.37
N ALA A 544 -36.76 -17.12 29.56
CA ALA A 544 -37.55 -18.35 29.59
C ALA A 544 -36.69 -19.49 29.00
N GLY A 545 -35.72 -19.96 29.80
CA GLY A 545 -35.27 -21.35 29.66
C GLY A 545 -36.50 -22.25 29.57
N PRO A 546 -36.43 -23.41 28.91
CA PRO A 546 -37.56 -24.33 28.86
C PRO A 546 -38.04 -24.44 30.30
N GLN A 547 -39.30 -24.02 30.57
CA GLN A 547 -39.91 -24.27 31.85
C GLN A 547 -39.99 -25.78 31.94
N GLY A 548 -38.89 -26.38 32.38
CA GLY A 548 -38.79 -27.79 32.59
C GLY A 548 -39.89 -28.14 33.57
N PRO A 549 -40.40 -29.37 33.52
CA PRO A 549 -41.44 -29.83 34.42
C PRO A 549 -41.12 -29.60 35.91
N ALA A 550 -39.87 -29.27 36.27
CA ALA A 550 -39.40 -28.87 37.59
C ALA A 550 -40.20 -27.72 38.26
N SER A 551 -40.63 -26.67 37.54
CA SER A 551 -41.42 -25.59 38.17
C SER A 551 -42.87 -26.02 38.42
N ILE A 552 -43.42 -26.85 37.53
CA ILE A 552 -44.75 -27.44 37.65
C ILE A 552 -44.75 -28.51 38.75
N THR A 553 -43.70 -29.32 38.91
CA THR A 553 -43.59 -30.30 39.99
C THR A 553 -43.41 -29.63 41.35
N LEU A 554 -42.73 -28.48 41.44
CA LEU A 554 -42.65 -27.71 42.69
C LEU A 554 -44.00 -27.09 43.06
N LEU A 555 -44.75 -26.58 42.09
CA LEU A 555 -46.13 -26.11 42.31
C LEU A 555 -47.06 -27.25 42.73
N ILE A 556 -46.99 -28.41 42.06
CA ILE A 556 -47.77 -29.60 42.42
C ILE A 556 -47.38 -30.11 43.81
N ALA A 557 -46.09 -30.12 44.16
CA ALA A 557 -45.61 -30.50 45.49
C ALA A 557 -46.10 -29.51 46.56
N CYS A 558 -46.06 -28.20 46.30
CA CYS A 558 -46.61 -27.20 47.20
C CYS A 558 -48.13 -27.34 47.36
N LEU A 559 -48.87 -27.61 46.29
CA LEU A 559 -50.31 -27.87 46.34
C LEU A 559 -50.63 -29.16 47.10
N ALA A 560 -49.81 -30.21 46.96
CA ALA A 560 -49.95 -31.46 47.71
C ALA A 560 -49.69 -31.26 49.21
N VAL A 561 -48.67 -30.47 49.58
CA VAL A 561 -48.38 -30.13 50.99
C VAL A 561 -49.49 -29.25 51.58
N LEU A 562 -50.00 -28.28 50.83
CA LEU A 562 -51.12 -27.45 51.28
C LEU A 562 -52.41 -28.27 51.45
N ALA A 563 -52.69 -29.20 50.53
CA ALA A 563 -53.82 -30.12 50.67
C ALA A 563 -53.68 -31.01 51.91
N ALA A 564 -52.48 -31.54 52.17
CA ALA A 564 -52.19 -32.33 53.38
C ALA A 564 -52.38 -31.52 54.67
N LEU A 565 -51.91 -30.27 54.71
CA LEU A 565 -52.07 -29.38 55.87
C LEU A 565 -53.53 -29.00 56.14
N VAL A 566 -54.34 -28.84 55.08
CA VAL A 566 -55.79 -28.58 55.23
C VAL A 566 -56.52 -29.82 55.72
N SER A 567 -56.15 -31.02 55.29
CA SER A 567 -56.76 -32.28 55.76
C SER A 567 -56.42 -32.64 57.21
N VAL A 568 -55.31 -32.14 57.77
CA VAL A 568 -54.94 -32.36 59.19
C VAL A 568 -55.64 -31.36 60.13
N ARG A 569 -56.19 -30.26 59.60
CA ARG A 569 -56.90 -29.23 60.38
C ARG A 569 -58.42 -29.42 60.46
N ARG A 570 -59.00 -30.32 59.66
CA ARG A 570 -60.36 -30.83 59.82
C ARG A 570 -60.31 -32.11 60.62
#